data_AF-A0A954C0Y7-F1
#
_entry.id   AF-A0A954C0Y7-F1
#
_cell.length_a   1.000
_cell.length_b   1.000
_cell.length_c   1.000
_cell.angle_alpha   90.00
_cell.angle_beta   90.00
_cell.angle_gamma   90.00
#
_symmetry.space_group_name_H-M   'P 1'
#
loop_
_entity.id
_entity.type
_entity.pdbx_description
1 polymer ?
#
loop_
_entity_poly.entity_id
_entity_poly.type
_entity_poly.pdbx_seq_one_letter_code
_entity_poly.pdbx_strand_id
1 'polypeptide(L)' 'GYSLHAGQVIVCDGTKEADKRIERVLTNDPGMGIARHIDAGYNEAKRYNKKANNPVHVPM' A
#
# COMPACT_ATOMS: atom_id res chain seq x y z
N GLY A 1 11.55 -22.04 7.28
CA GLY A 1 12.54 -21.28 8.06
C GLY A 1 13.38 -20.29 7.26
N TYR A 2 13.08 -20.03 5.97
CA TYR A 2 13.89 -19.15 5.11
C TYR A 2 13.16 -17.89 4.62
N SER A 3 11.89 -17.72 4.99
CA SER A 3 11.07 -16.59 4.54
C SER A 3 10.16 -16.11 5.66
N LEU A 4 9.85 -14.81 5.59
CA LEU A 4 8.79 -14.17 6.35
C LEU A 4 7.91 -13.42 5.34
N HIS A 5 6.60 -13.54 5.49
CA HIS A 5 5.61 -12.85 4.68
C HIS A 5 4.34 -12.61 5.52
N ALA A 6 3.54 -11.64 5.10
CA ALA A 6 2.28 -11.29 5.75
C ALA A 6 1.12 -11.41 4.75
N GLY A 7 -0.08 -11.63 5.28
CA GLY A 7 -1.33 -11.63 4.53
C GLY A 7 -2.32 -10.64 5.11
N GLN A 8 -3.18 -10.09 4.26
CA GLN A 8 -4.21 -9.13 4.60
C GLN A 8 -5.55 -9.66 4.06
N VAL A 9 -6.61 -9.62 4.88
CA VAL A 9 -7.99 -9.85 4.44
C VAL A 9 -8.89 -8.77 5.04
N ILE A 10 -9.79 -8.20 4.25
CA ILE A 10 -10.84 -7.28 4.71
C ILE A 10 -12.18 -7.68 4.10
N VAL A 11 -13.26 -7.53 4.88
CA VAL A 11 -14.62 -7.87 4.45
C VAL A 11 -15.37 -6.60 4.05
N CYS A 12 -16.01 -6.64 2.89
CA CYS A 12 -16.92 -5.60 2.41
C CYS A 12 -18.36 -5.98 2.78
N ASP A 13 -18.76 -5.72 4.02
CA ASP A 13 -20.08 -6.10 4.55
C ASP A 13 -21.21 -5.08 4.27
N GLY A 14 -20.90 -3.98 3.59
CA GLY A 14 -21.86 -2.92 3.22
C GLY A 14 -22.09 -1.86 4.30
N THR A 15 -21.41 -1.95 5.45
CA THR A 15 -21.50 -0.92 6.51
C THR A 15 -20.68 0.33 6.17
N LYS A 16 -21.07 1.48 6.72
CA LYS A 16 -20.33 2.74 6.55
C LYS A 16 -18.98 2.73 7.25
N GLU A 17 -18.86 1.95 8.31
CA GLU A 17 -17.60 1.72 9.01
C GLU A 17 -16.63 0.91 8.15
N ALA A 18 -17.13 -0.08 7.39
CA ALA A 18 -16.31 -0.85 6.46
C ALA A 18 -15.76 0.00 5.33
N ASP A 19 -16.54 0.93 4.76
CA ASP A 19 -16.07 1.85 3.70
C ASP A 19 -14.73 2.53 4.08
N LYS A 20 -14.66 3.07 5.30
CA LYS A 20 -13.45 3.74 5.82
C LYS A 20 -12.29 2.78 6.05
N ARG A 21 -12.56 1.53 6.45
CA ARG A 21 -11.51 0.52 6.66
C ARG A 21 -10.95 0.04 5.33
N ILE A 22 -11.82 -0.17 4.34
CA ILE A 22 -11.47 -0.62 2.99
C ILE A 22 -10.60 0.43 2.30
N GLU A 23 -11.01 1.70 2.32
CA GLU A 23 -10.23 2.79 1.73
C GLU A 23 -8.81 2.83 2.30
N ARG A 24 -8.66 2.70 3.63
CA ARG A 24 -7.35 2.68 4.29
C ARG A 24 -6.54 1.44 3.95
N VAL A 25 -7.14 0.25 4.04
CA VAL A 25 -6.43 -1.01 3.83
C VAL A 25 -5.97 -1.15 2.38
N LEU A 26 -6.87 -0.90 1.42
CA LEU A 26 -6.56 -1.03 0.00
C LEU A 26 -5.68 0.11 -0.53
N THR A 27 -5.49 1.19 0.24
CA THR A 27 -4.45 2.19 -0.04
C THR A 27 -3.10 1.75 0.56
N ASN A 28 -3.09 1.34 1.83
CA ASN A 28 -1.86 1.13 2.57
C ASN A 28 -1.14 -0.19 2.23
N ASP A 29 -1.87 -1.28 1.99
CA ASP A 29 -1.28 -2.57 1.67
C ASP A 29 -0.46 -2.54 0.36
N PRO A 30 -0.99 -2.07 -0.78
CA PRO A 30 -0.17 -1.85 -1.96
C PRO A 30 0.82 -0.69 -1.79
N GLY A 31 0.48 0.33 -1.00
CA GLY A 31 1.38 1.45 -0.67
C GLY A 31 2.68 0.99 -0.02
N MET A 32 2.63 -0.05 0.83
CA MET A 32 3.82 -0.67 1.43
C MET A 32 4.74 -1.27 0.36
N GLY A 33 4.17 -1.89 -0.68
CA GLY A 33 4.91 -2.38 -1.83
C GLY A 33 5.65 -1.26 -2.55
N ILE A 34 4.98 -0.13 -2.80
CA ILE A 34 5.60 1.05 -3.42
C ILE A 34 6.72 1.62 -2.55
N ALA A 35 6.47 1.83 -1.25
CA ALA A 35 7.46 2.33 -0.30
C ALA A 35 8.72 1.45 -0.30
N ARG A 36 8.53 0.12 -0.18
CA ARG A 36 9.61 -0.87 -0.18
C ARG A 36 10.47 -0.80 -1.45
N HIS A 37 9.86 -0.70 -2.62
CA HIS A 37 10.63 -0.66 -3.87
C HIS A 37 11.27 0.70 -4.13
N ILE A 38 10.67 1.80 -3.67
CA ILE A 38 11.32 3.13 -3.68
C ILE A 38 12.58 3.10 -2.83
N ASP A 39 12.49 2.57 -1.62
CA ASP A 39 13.61 2.44 -0.67
C ASP A 39 14.73 1.57 -1.24
N ALA A 40 14.37 0.45 -1.89
CA ALA A 40 15.33 -0.41 -2.58
C ALA A 40 15.94 0.20 -3.86
N GLY A 41 15.57 1.43 -4.24
CA GLY A 41 16.18 2.17 -5.36
C GLY A 41 15.50 2.00 -6.72
N TYR A 42 14.32 1.38 -6.80
CA TYR A 42 13.62 1.19 -8.07
C TYR A 42 13.01 2.50 -8.59
N ASN A 43 13.60 3.04 -9.66
CA ASN A 43 13.12 4.26 -10.33
C ASN A 43 11.69 4.13 -10.87
N GLU A 44 11.28 2.92 -11.24
CA GLU A 44 9.92 2.65 -11.68
C GLU A 44 8.89 2.90 -10.58
N ALA A 45 9.16 2.43 -9.35
CA ALA A 45 8.29 2.69 -8.20
C ALA A 45 8.17 4.19 -7.90
N LYS A 46 9.28 4.94 -8.00
CA LYS A 46 9.26 6.42 -7.88
C LYS A 46 8.40 7.08 -8.97
N ARG A 47 8.50 6.61 -10.22
CA ARG A 47 7.69 7.13 -11.34
C ARG A 47 6.21 6.81 -11.19
N TYR A 48 5.89 5.60 -10.73
CA TYR A 48 4.52 5.19 -10.49
C TYR A 48 3.90 6.01 -9.34
N ASN A 49 4.63 6.14 -8.22
CA ASN A 49 4.17 6.92 -7.07
C ASN A 49 3.85 8.38 -7.43
N LYS A 50 4.66 9.01 -8.30
CA LYS A 50 4.41 10.38 -8.80
C LYS A 50 3.12 10.53 -9.61
N LYS A 51 2.60 9.46 -10.20
CA LYS A 51 1.37 9.46 -11.01
C LYS A 51 0.14 9.00 -10.23
N ALA A 52 0.32 8.50 -9.01
CA ALA A 52 -0.77 7.96 -8.21
C ALA A 52 -1.68 9.07 -7.71
N ASN A 53 -3.00 8.80 -7.65
CA ASN A 53 -3.98 9.71 -7.04
C ASN A 53 -3.74 9.92 -5.55
N ASN A 54 -3.15 8.93 -4.87
CA ASN A 54 -2.76 9.02 -3.46
C ASN A 54 -1.28 8.58 -3.33
N PRO A 55 -0.32 9.50 -3.52
CA PRO A 55 1.10 9.17 -3.48
C PRO A 55 1.54 8.80 -2.06
N VAL A 56 2.34 7.74 -1.95
CA VAL A 56 2.96 7.31 -0.69
C VAL A 56 4.00 8.33 -0.28
N HIS A 57 3.87 8.85 0.94
CA HIS A 57 4.88 9.67 1.58
C HIS A 57 6.02 8.78 2.09
N VAL A 58 7.22 8.96 1.53
CA VAL A 58 8.45 8.27 1.94
C VAL A 58 9.36 9.32 2.59
N PRO A 59 9.61 9.27 3.92
CA PRO A 59 10.25 10.38 4.64
C PRO A 59 11.73 10.66 4.35
N MET A 60 12.46 9.72 3.75
CA MET A 60 13.91 9.85 3.54
C MET A 60 14.29 10.80 2.40
#